data_AF-A0A9D8RYT1-F1
#
_entry.id   AF-A0A9D8RYT1-F1
#
_cell.length_a   1.000
_cell.length_b   1.000
_cell.length_c   1.000
_cell.angle_alpha   90.00
_cell.angle_beta   90.00
_cell.angle_gamma   90.00
#
_symmetry.space_group_name_H-M   'P 1'
#
loop_
_entity.id
_entity.type
_entity.pdbx_description
1 polymer ?
#
loop_
_entity_poly.entity_id
_entity_poly.type
_entity_poly.pdbx_seq_one_letter_code
_entity_poly.pdbx_strand_id
1 'polypeptide(L)' 'MSQDKEFKVKEIKEYHFGNMTIKVIKPDLTEEEYQRRHKELERATINLLKSKERSKQEAL' A
#
# COMPACT_ATOMS: atom_id res chain seq x y z
N MET A 1 1.18 21.93 -3.13
CA MET A 1 1.29 21.53 -4.55
C MET A 1 1.68 20.05 -4.57
N SER A 2 0.73 19.15 -4.32
CA SER A 2 1.00 17.71 -4.33
C SER A 2 1.14 17.31 -5.78
N GLN A 3 2.35 16.95 -6.21
CA GLN A 3 2.59 16.35 -7.51
C GLN A 3 1.93 14.97 -7.50
N ASP A 4 0.68 14.90 -7.93
CA ASP A 4 0.08 13.68 -8.43
C ASP A 4 0.87 13.29 -9.67
N LYS A 5 1.96 12.54 -9.46
CA LYS A 5 2.61 11.81 -10.54
C LYS A 5 1.55 10.86 -11.07
N GLU A 6 0.94 11.22 -12.20
CA GLU A 6 0.11 10.30 -12.98
C GLU A 6 0.93 9.04 -13.28
N PHE A 7 0.76 8.02 -12.45
CA PHE A 7 1.35 6.72 -12.73
C PHE A 7 0.61 6.14 -13.92
N LYS A 8 1.33 5.87 -15.01
CA LYS A 8 0.76 5.12 -16.13
C LYS A 8 0.23 3.80 -15.59
N VAL A 9 -1.05 3.52 -15.84
CA VAL A 9 -1.68 2.29 -15.39
C VAL A 9 -1.26 1.17 -16.32
N LYS A 10 -0.61 0.13 -15.79
CA LYS A 10 -0.21 -1.05 -16.55
C LYS A 10 -1.34 -2.04 -16.67
N GLU A 11 -1.98 -2.32 -15.54
CA GLU A 11 -3.01 -3.35 -15.41
C GLU A 11 -3.98 -2.93 -14.32
N ILE A 12 -5.28 -3.15 -14.53
CA ILE A 12 -6.29 -3.06 -13.48
C ILE A 12 -6.79 -4.48 -13.25
N LYS A 13 -6.61 -4.99 -12.03
CA LYS A 13 -7.18 -6.27 -11.62
C LYS A 13 -8.44 -6.02 -10.81
N GLU A 14 -9.55 -6.59 -11.25
CA GLU A 14 -10.79 -6.56 -10.51
C GLU A 14 -10.97 -7.87 -9.75
N TYR A 15 -11.25 -7.76 -8.46
CA TYR A 15 -11.54 -8.89 -7.59
C TYR A 15 -12.96 -8.75 -7.08
N HIS A 16 -13.75 -9.83 -7.21
CA HIS A 16 -15.13 -9.86 -6.76
C HIS A 16 -15.24 -10.74 -5.51
N PHE A 17 -15.72 -10.15 -4.42
CA PHE A 17 -15.95 -10.83 -3.14
C PHE A 17 -17.40 -10.58 -2.72
N GLY A 18 -18.29 -11.54 -2.96
CA GLY A 18 -19.71 -11.39 -2.68
C GLY A 18 -20.32 -10.22 -3.44
N ASN A 19 -20.78 -9.20 -2.72
CA ASN A 19 -21.34 -7.96 -3.26
C ASN A 19 -20.31 -6.81 -3.41
N MET A 20 -19.03 -7.07 -3.12
CA MET A 20 -17.96 -6.09 -3.25
C MET A 20 -17.08 -6.36 -4.47
N THR A 21 -16.76 -5.30 -5.21
CA THR A 21 -15.76 -5.32 -6.27
C THR A 21 -14.59 -4.43 -5.86
N ILE A 22 -13.39 -4.99 -5.79
CA ILE A 22 -12.15 -4.28 -5.47
C ILE A 22 -11.34 -4.17 -6.75
N LYS A 23 -11.02 -2.94 -7.17
CA LYS A 23 -10.12 -2.67 -8.29
C LYS A 23 -8.72 -2.39 -7.77
N VAL A 24 -7.78 -3.26 -8.12
CA VAL A 24 -6.35 -3.10 -7.80
C VAL A 24 -5.65 -2.56 -9.04
N ILE A 25 -5.22 -1.30 -8.95
CA ILE A 25 -4.44 -0.65 -10.01
C ILE A 25 -2.98 -1.06 -9.85
N LYS A 26 -2.42 -1.74 -10.85
CA LYS A 26 -0.99 -1.94 -10.97
C LYS A 26 -0.39 -0.84 -11.83
N PRO A 27 0.41 0.05 -11.26
CA PRO A 27 1.12 1.06 -12.03
C PRO A 27 2.23 0.42 -12.88
N ASP A 28 2.54 1.02 -14.02
CA ASP A 28 3.69 0.68 -14.85
C ASP A 28 4.94 1.30 -14.22
N LEU A 29 5.52 0.54 -13.30
CA LEU A 29 6.75 0.92 -12.60
C LEU A 29 7.91 0.10 -13.13
N THR A 30 9.10 0.70 -13.11
CA THR A 30 10.35 -0.06 -13.22
C THR A 30 10.55 -0.91 -11.97
N GLU A 31 11.33 -1.98 -12.09
CA GLU A 31 11.64 -2.87 -10.96
C GLU A 31 12.27 -2.09 -9.79
N GLU A 32 13.20 -1.19 -10.08
CA GLU A 32 13.87 -0.35 -9.09
C GLU A 32 12.87 0.51 -8.29
N GLU A 33 11.90 1.12 -8.97
CA GLU A 33 10.92 1.98 -8.31
C GLU A 33 9.85 1.17 -7.57
N TYR A 34 9.50 -0.02 -8.07
CA TYR A 34 8.69 -0.98 -7.33
C TYR A 34 9.36 -1.38 -6.01
N GLN A 35 10.64 -1.80 -6.06
CA GLN A 35 11.40 -2.21 -4.88
C GLN A 35 11.54 -1.07 -3.86
N ARG A 36 11.79 0.16 -4.32
CA ARG A 36 11.85 1.34 -3.44
C ARG A 36 10.54 1.51 -2.66
N ARG A 37 9.40 1.49 -3.35
CA ARG A 37 8.07 1.64 -2.73
C ARG A 37 7.73 0.47 -1.82
N HIS A 38 8.09 -0.75 -2.22
CA HIS A 38 7.82 -1.93 -1.42
C HIS A 38 8.52 -1.85 -0.06
N LYS A 39 9.80 -1.45 -0.04
CA LYS A 39 10.57 -1.24 1.18
C LYS A 39 10.01 -0.11 2.07
N GLU A 40 9.49 0.95 1.47
CA GLU A 40 8.80 2.02 2.21
C GLU A 40 7.50 1.52 2.86
N LEU A 41 6.70 0.72 2.15
CA LEU A 41 5.48 0.10 2.67
C LEU A 41 5.76 -0.89 3.80
N GLU A 42 6.82 -1.71 3.68
CA GLU A 42 7.24 -2.61 4.76
C GLU A 42 7.61 -1.82 6.03
N ARG A 43 8.38 -0.74 5.88
CA ARG A 43 8.74 0.15 7.00
C ARG A 43 7.51 0.79 7.65
N ALA A 44 6.57 1.29 6.84
CA ALA A 44 5.32 1.86 7.34
C ALA A 44 4.48 0.83 8.10
N THR A 45 4.40 -0.40 7.56
CA THR A 45 3.67 -1.51 8.19
C THR A 45 4.28 -1.89 9.54
N ILE A 46 5.61 -1.99 9.62
CA ILE A 46 6.33 -2.27 10.89
C ILE A 46 6.04 -1.17 11.92
N ASN A 47 6.03 0.10 11.51
CA ASN A 47 5.75 1.20 12.41
C ASN A 47 4.30 1.18 12.93
N LEU A 48 3.33 0.87 12.07
CA LEU A 48 1.92 0.70 12.45
C LEU A 48 1.73 -0.48 13.42
N LEU A 49 2.43 -1.58 13.22
CA LEU A 49 2.39 -2.73 14.13
C LEU A 49 2.97 -2.36 15.50
N LYS A 50 4.13 -1.68 15.53
CA LYS A 50 4.74 -1.21 16.77
C LYS A 50 3.85 -0.20 17.51
N SER A 51 3.19 0.71 16.80
CA SER A 51 2.26 1.65 17.46
C SER A 51 1.06 0.93 18.03
N LYS A 52 0.50 -0.05 17.31
CA LYS A 52 -0.63 -0.85 17.81
C LYS A 52 -0.26 -1.67 19.05
N GLU A 53 0.94 -2.25 19.08
CA GLU A 53 1.44 -2.96 20.26
C GLU A 53 1.64 -2.03 21.46
N ARG A 54 2.19 -0.83 21.24
CA ARG A 54 2.30 0.19 22.31
C ARG A 54 0.95 0.61 22.86
N SER A 55 -0.02 0.91 21.99
CA SER A 55 -1.38 1.25 22.43
C SER A 55 -2.06 0.11 23.19
N LYS A 56 -1.72 -1.16 22.91
CA LYS A 56 -2.23 -2.31 23.66
C LYS A 56 -1.57 -2.43 25.04
N GLN A 57 -0.30 -2.05 25.17
CA GLN A 57 0.42 -2.06 26.46
C GLN A 57 0.02 -0.91 27.38
N GLU A 58 -0.30 0.28 26.84
CA GLU A 58 -0.75 1.45 27.61
C GLU A 58 -2.21 1.34 28.09
N ALA A 59 -2.99 0.42 27.53
CA ALA A 59 -4.38 0.16 27.91
C ALA A 59 -4.55 -0.94 28.99
N LEU A 60 -3.45 -1.50 29.49
CA LEU A 60 -3.36 -2.49 30.57
C LEU A 60 -2.74 -1.85 31.83
#